data_AF-B3MX33-F1
#
_entry.id   AF-B3MX33-F1
#
_cell.length_a   1.000
_cell.length_b   1.000
_cell.length_c   1.000
_cell.angle_alpha   90.00
_cell.angle_beta   90.00
_cell.angle_gamma   90.00
#
_symmetry.space_group_name_H-M   'P 1'
#
loop_
_entity.id
_entity.type
_entity.pdbx_description
1 polymer ?
#
loop_
_entity_poly.entity_id
_entity_poly.type
_entity_poly.pdbx_seq_one_letter_code
_entity_poly.pdbx_strand_id
1 'polypeptide(L)'
;MFLEELARTHTEGRRDYIYYLAFGNARIKNYDLSLNYCRAFLEIESNEQVRSLEEYIKKQSDKEIAKGMAVAGGAALVLGGILGLGFAMARNKQKRDKK
;
A
#
# COMPACT_ATOMS: atom_id res chain seq x y z
N MET A 1 -19.03 4.05 -11.80
CA MET A 1 -18.48 5.15 -10.98
C MET A 1 -18.82 6.45 -11.71
N PHE A 2 -19.63 7.35 -11.13
CA PHE A 2 -20.21 8.50 -11.86
C PHE A 2 -19.16 9.35 -12.61
N LEU A 3 -18.00 9.59 -12.00
CA LEU A 3 -16.90 10.34 -12.64
C LEU A 3 -16.22 9.57 -13.78
N GLU A 4 -16.14 8.24 -13.72
CA GLU A 4 -15.61 7.44 -14.85
C GLU A 4 -16.56 7.50 -16.05
N GLU A 5 -17.87 7.48 -15.78
CA GLU A 5 -18.89 7.63 -16.81
C GLU A 5 -18.85 9.02 -17.43
N LEU A 6 -18.72 10.05 -16.60
CA LEU A 6 -18.56 11.43 -17.05
C LEU A 6 -17.27 11.62 -17.87
N ALA A 7 -16.16 11.00 -17.47
CA ALA A 7 -14.90 11.01 -18.22
C ALA A 7 -14.97 10.32 -19.59
N ARG A 8 -15.90 9.37 -19.76
CA ARG A 8 -16.14 8.68 -21.04
C ARG A 8 -17.13 9.44 -21.94
N THR A 9 -18.10 10.13 -21.35
CA THR A 9 -19.24 10.71 -22.08
C THR A 9 -19.11 12.21 -22.33
N HIS A 10 -18.40 12.95 -21.46
CA HIS A 10 -18.25 14.41 -21.51
C HIS A 10 -16.77 14.76 -21.64
N THR A 11 -16.31 14.91 -22.88
CA THR A 11 -14.89 15.10 -23.15
C THR A 11 -14.36 16.45 -22.69
N GLU A 12 -15.20 17.49 -22.61
CA GLU A 12 -14.80 18.83 -22.17
C GLU A 12 -14.26 18.88 -20.74
N GLY A 13 -14.79 18.05 -19.83
CA GLY A 13 -14.38 17.99 -18.43
C GLY A 13 -13.49 16.80 -18.09
N ARG A 14 -13.12 15.98 -19.08
CA ARG A 14 -12.43 14.69 -18.87
C ARG A 14 -11.20 14.81 -17.98
N ARG A 15 -10.40 15.85 -18.18
CA ARG A 15 -9.20 16.13 -17.38
C ARG A 15 -9.53 16.30 -15.89
N ASP A 16 -10.53 17.12 -15.60
CA ASP A 16 -10.91 17.43 -14.23
C ASP A 16 -11.54 16.21 -13.54
N TYR A 17 -12.32 15.41 -14.27
CA TYR A 17 -12.87 14.16 -13.73
C TYR A 17 -11.78 13.15 -13.38
N ILE A 18 -10.77 12.98 -14.24
CA ILE A 18 -9.63 12.10 -13.98
C ILE A 18 -8.81 12.61 -12.78
N TYR A 19 -8.62 13.92 -12.66
CA TYR A 19 -7.96 14.51 -11.49
C TYR A 19 -8.71 14.19 -10.19
N TYR A 20 -10.03 14.38 -10.15
CA TYR A 20 -10.82 14.06 -8.97
C TYR A 20 -10.87 12.56 -8.68
N LEU A 21 -10.85 11.70 -9.71
CA LEU A 21 -10.71 10.26 -9.56
C LEU A 21 -9.36 9.89 -8.91
N ALA A 22 -8.27 10.50 -9.36
CA ALA A 22 -6.95 10.31 -8.75
C ALA A 22 -6.97 10.76 -7.28
N PHE A 23 -7.36 12.00 -7.01
CA PHE A 23 -7.36 12.57 -5.67
C PHE A 23 -8.31 11.83 -4.70
N GLY A 24 -9.52 11.50 -5.15
CA GLY A 24 -10.50 10.77 -4.36
C GLY A 24 -10.01 9.39 -3.93
N ASN A 25 -9.44 8.63 -4.87
CA ASN A 25 -8.85 7.32 -4.57
C ASN A 25 -7.65 7.43 -3.63
N ALA A 26 -6.80 8.44 -3.79
CA ALA A 26 -5.67 8.69 -2.87
C ALA A 26 -6.16 8.91 -1.42
N ARG A 27 -7.24 9.67 -1.23
CA ARG A 27 -7.79 9.97 0.11
C ARG A 27 -8.31 8.74 0.84
N ILE A 28 -8.92 7.80 0.13
CA ILE A 28 -9.41 6.53 0.70
C ILE A 28 -8.35 5.42 0.70
N LYS A 29 -7.09 5.78 0.44
CA LYS A 29 -5.93 4.87 0.36
C LYS A 29 -6.01 3.80 -0.74
N ASN A 30 -6.83 4.01 -1.76
CA ASN A 30 -6.80 3.18 -2.96
C ASN A 30 -5.67 3.66 -3.89
N TYR A 31 -4.43 3.42 -3.46
CA TYR A 31 -3.24 4.00 -4.10
C TYR A 31 -3.01 3.48 -5.51
N ASP A 32 -3.24 2.19 -5.78
CA ASP A 32 -3.04 1.61 -7.11
C ASP A 32 -3.95 2.26 -8.15
N LEU A 33 -5.24 2.38 -7.85
CA LEU A 33 -6.19 3.00 -8.77
C LEU A 33 -5.93 4.51 -8.91
N SER A 34 -5.52 5.17 -7.82
CA SER A 34 -5.13 6.58 -7.85
C SER A 34 -3.92 6.85 -8.77
N LEU A 35 -2.89 5.99 -8.71
CA LEU A 35 -1.71 6.07 -9.57
C LEU A 35 -2.06 5.84 -11.04
N ASN A 36 -2.97 4.90 -11.32
CA ASN A 36 -3.46 4.68 -12.68
C ASN A 36 -4.15 5.93 -13.23
N TYR A 37 -4.95 6.63 -12.42
CA TYR A 37 -5.56 7.89 -12.83
C TYR A 37 -4.54 9.02 -13.02
N CYS A 38 -3.51 9.11 -12.17
CA CYS A 38 -2.43 10.08 -12.38
C CYS A 38 -1.71 9.86 -13.72
N ARG A 39 -1.40 8.60 -14.05
CA ARG A 39 -0.77 8.24 -15.33
C ARG A 39 -1.67 8.55 -16.52
N ALA A 40 -2.94 8.17 -16.44
CA ALA A 40 -3.94 8.47 -17.47
C ALA A 40 -4.12 9.99 -17.69
N PHE A 41 -4.01 10.79 -16.62
CA PHE A 41 -4.00 12.25 -16.75
C PHE A 41 -2.74 12.74 -17.48
N LEU A 42 -1.56 12.24 -17.09
CA LEU A 42 -0.28 12.67 -17.66
C LEU A 42 -0.10 12.25 -19.13
N GLU A 43 -0.84 11.24 -19.60
CA GLU A 43 -0.96 10.90 -21.02
C GLU A 43 -1.74 11.95 -21.83
N ILE A 44 -2.63 12.71 -21.17
CA ILE A 44 -3.42 13.79 -21.80
C ILE A 44 -2.64 15.10 -21.79
N GLU A 45 -2.09 15.48 -20.64
CA GLU A 45 -1.40 16.75 -20.44
C GLU A 45 -0.26 16.61 -19.43
N SER A 46 0.92 17.13 -19.79
CA SER A 46 2.02 17.23 -18.83
C SER A 46 1.67 18.27 -17.76
N ASN A 47 1.58 17.83 -16.51
CA ASN A 47 1.18 18.69 -15.41
C ASN A 47 1.99 18.38 -14.14
N GLU A 48 2.73 19.38 -13.66
CA GLU A 48 3.60 19.26 -12.48
C GLU A 48 2.83 18.97 -11.19
N GLN A 49 1.58 19.45 -11.06
CA GLN A 49 0.76 19.19 -9.88
C GLN A 49 0.37 17.71 -9.83
N VAL A 50 0.02 17.12 -10.98
CA VAL A 50 -0.32 15.69 -11.06
C VAL A 50 0.91 14.81 -10.86
N ARG A 51 2.08 15.23 -11.37
CA ARG A 51 3.36 14.55 -11.09
C ARG A 51 3.68 14.57 -9.60
N SER A 52 3.52 15.71 -8.95
CA SER A 52 3.70 15.86 -7.50
C SER A 52 2.70 14.99 -6.72
N LEU A 53 1.45 14.89 -7.18
CA LEU A 53 0.45 14.00 -6.60
C LEU A 53 0.85 12.52 -6.76
N GLU A 54 1.31 12.12 -7.93
CA GLU A 54 1.78 10.74 -8.20
C GLU A 54 2.93 10.37 -7.25
N GLU A 55 3.93 11.25 -7.09
CA GLU A 55 5.04 11.06 -6.16
C GLU A 55 4.60 10.98 -4.70
N TYR A 56 3.67 11.86 -4.29
CA TYR A 56 3.09 11.83 -2.96
C TYR A 56 2.38 10.48 -2.69
N ILE A 57 1.57 10.00 -3.65
CA ILE A 57 0.86 8.73 -3.52
C ILE A 57 1.83 7.57 -3.39
N LYS A 58 2.87 7.49 -4.25
CA LYS A 58 3.92 6.46 -4.16
C LYS A 58 4.54 6.43 -2.76
N LYS A 59 4.97 7.59 -2.26
CA LYS A 59 5.57 7.73 -0.93
C LYS A 59 4.64 7.30 0.20
N GLN A 60 3.33 7.55 0.09
CA GLN A 60 2.38 7.12 1.11
C GLN A 60 2.09 5.62 1.04
N SER A 61 1.99 5.05 -0.18
CA SER A 61 1.85 3.61 -0.39
C SER A 61 3.02 2.85 0.22
N ASP A 62 4.26 3.28 -0.06
CA ASP A 62 5.48 2.66 0.47
C ASP A 62 5.51 2.69 2.01
N LYS A 63 5.06 3.78 2.63
CA LYS A 63 4.98 3.87 4.09
C LYS A 63 3.97 2.90 4.69
N GLU A 64 2.80 2.73 4.06
CA GLU A 64 1.80 1.80 4.57
C GLU A 64 2.26 0.34 4.41
N ILE A 65 2.93 0.01 3.29
CA ILE A 65 3.59 -1.28 3.10
C ILE A 65 4.64 -1.51 4.18
N ALA A 66 5.52 -0.54 4.41
CA ALA A 66 6.56 -0.63 5.43
C ALA A 66 5.99 -0.84 6.85
N LYS A 67 4.90 -0.15 7.20
CA LYS A 67 4.19 -0.36 8.48
C LYS A 67 3.62 -1.78 8.57
N GLY A 68 2.99 -2.28 7.51
CA GLY A 68 2.46 -3.64 7.47
C GLY A 68 3.56 -4.69 7.67
N MET A 69 4.70 -4.52 7.01
CA MET A 69 5.87 -5.38 7.17
C MET A 69 6.46 -5.30 8.58
N ALA A 70 6.56 -4.10 9.17
CA ALA A 70 7.08 -3.94 10.54
C ALA A 70 6.20 -4.66 11.57
N VAL A 71 4.87 -4.54 11.45
CA VAL A 71 3.92 -5.23 12.34
C VAL A 71 4.02 -6.74 12.17
N ALA A 72 4.01 -7.23 10.92
CA ALA A 72 4.11 -8.66 10.65
C ALA A 72 5.45 -9.25 11.13
N GLY A 73 6.56 -8.53 10.88
CA GLY A 73 7.90 -8.92 11.32
C GLY A 73 8.02 -8.97 12.85
N GLY A 74 7.53 -7.95 13.55
CA GLY A 74 7.52 -7.93 15.02
C GLY A 74 6.72 -9.10 15.61
N ALA A 75 5.52 -9.35 15.08
CA ALA A 75 4.69 -10.48 15.52
C ALA A 75 5.37 -11.84 15.27
N ALA A 76 5.95 -12.04 14.09
CA ALA A 76 6.64 -13.28 13.74
C ALA A 76 7.85 -13.52 14.65
N LEU A 77 8.63 -12.49 14.97
CA LEU A 77 9.79 -12.60 15.86
C LEU A 77 9.39 -13.03 17.28
N VAL A 78 8.31 -12.45 17.84
CA VAL A 78 7.82 -12.83 19.18
C VAL A 78 7.36 -14.28 19.21
N LEU A 79 6.54 -14.70 18.23
CA LEU A 79 6.04 -16.07 18.14
C LEU A 79 7.18 -17.07 17.93
N GLY A 80 8.10 -16.77 17.01
CA GLY A 80 9.27 -17.60 16.75
C GLY A 80 10.19 -17.72 17.97
N GLY A 81 10.39 -16.63 18.71
CA GLY A 81 11.20 -16.61 19.94
C GLY A 81 10.62 -17.49 21.04
N ILE A 82 9.31 -17.37 21.33
CA ILE A 82 8.64 -18.19 22.35
C ILE A 82 8.69 -19.68 21.98
N LEU A 83 8.35 -20.01 20.74
CA LEU A 83 8.38 -21.40 20.26
C LEU A 83 9.79 -21.96 20.28
N GLY A 84 10.79 -21.19 19.83
CA GLY A 84 12.19 -21.59 19.82
C GLY A 84 12.74 -21.86 21.23
N LEU A 85 12.46 -20.97 22.19
CA LEU A 85 12.83 -21.17 23.60
C LEU A 85 12.12 -22.38 24.21
N GLY A 86 10.83 -22.55 23.95
CA GLY A 86 10.06 -23.71 24.39
C GLY A 86 10.63 -25.03 23.87
N PHE A 87 10.96 -25.09 22.58
CA PHE A 87 11.57 -26.27 21.95
C PHE A 87 12.96 -26.57 22.53
N ALA A 88 13.78 -25.54 22.73
CA ALA A 88 15.11 -25.67 23.31
C ALA A 88 15.05 -26.20 24.74
N MET A 89 14.16 -25.67 25.59
CA MET A 89 13.96 -26.14 26.96
C MET A 89 13.46 -27.58 27.01
N ALA A 90 12.50 -27.96 26.17
CA ALA A 90 11.97 -29.32 26.09
C ALA A 90 13.06 -30.35 25.72
N ARG A 91 13.89 -30.03 24.71
CA ARG A 91 15.05 -30.87 24.32
C ARG A 91 16.07 -30.98 25.45
N ASN A 92 16.34 -29.89 26.16
CA ASN A 92 17.33 -29.89 27.24
C ASN A 92 16.87 -30.73 28.44
N LYS A 93 15.57 -30.69 28.77
CA LYS A 93 14.96 -31.56 29.79
C LYS A 93 15.08 -33.04 29.40
N GLN A 94 14.75 -33.40 28.16
CA GLN A 94 14.85 -34.79 27.68
C GLN A 94 16.29 -35.33 27.71
N LYS A 95 17.31 -34.49 27.49
CA LYS A 95 18.72 -34.88 27.64
C LYS A 95 19.10 -35.13 29.10
N ARG A 96 18.55 -34.35 30.04
CA ARG A 96 18.77 -34.52 31.49
C ARG A 96 18.15 -35.81 32.01
N ASP A 97 16.92 -36.13 31.60
CA ASP A 97 16.20 -37.32 32.07
C ASP A 97 16.78 -38.65 31.54
N LYS A 98 17.65 -38.61 30.52
CA LYS A 98 18.34 -39.78 29.95
C LYS A 98 19.72 -40.06 30.55
N LYS A 99 20.18 -39.26 31.52
CA LYS A 99 21.51 -39.33 32.13
C LYS A 99 21.41 -39.78 33.58
#